data_AF-A0A535IGI1-F1
#
_entry.id   AF-A0A535IGI1-F1
#
_cell.length_a   1.000
_cell.length_b   1.000
_cell.length_c   1.000
_cell.angle_alpha   90.00
_cell.angle_beta   90.00
_cell.angle_gamma   90.00
#
_symmetry.space_group_name_H-M   'P 1'
#
loop_
_entity.id
_entity.type
_entity.pdbx_description
1 polymer ?
#
loop_
_entity_poly.entity_id
_entity_poly.type
_entity_poly.pdbx_seq_one_letter_code
_entity_poly.pdbx_strand_id
1 'polypeptide(L)'
;MSQADVVGERPRPRRPLSIGAGAVVVHEGRVLLVRNIFGVTRGRYLLPAGRVNVGELPDTAAARETFEETNLRVEIVGLIGLRIWVMDDGEHNYFFMFRANLLSPLSDLRINTGEIDDARFFSKEEMDALTMDETWAGAIAVAYKALEPGASVWPNDADLSSDSGVDTPEKWRIWM
;
A
#
# COMPACT_ATOMS: atom_id res chain seq x y z
N MET A 1 5.08 -16.56 48.59
CA MET A 1 4.24 -17.12 47.52
C MET A 1 4.35 -16.16 46.34
N SER A 2 5.20 -16.45 45.35
CA SER A 2 5.41 -15.53 44.22
C SER A 2 4.34 -15.75 43.16
N GLN A 3 3.72 -14.66 42.72
CA GLN A 3 2.95 -14.61 41.48
C GLN A 3 3.94 -14.77 40.30
N ALA A 4 4.24 -16.00 39.97
CA ALA A 4 4.77 -16.36 38.66
C ALA A 4 3.77 -17.36 38.06
N ASP A 5 3.53 -17.23 36.76
CA ASP A 5 2.88 -18.22 35.90
C ASP A 5 1.36 -18.27 35.89
N VAL A 6 0.76 -17.18 35.38
CA VAL A 6 -0.31 -17.32 34.37
C VAL A 6 -0.04 -16.32 33.24
N VAL A 7 1.06 -16.50 32.51
CA VAL A 7 1.16 -15.94 31.16
C VAL A 7 0.33 -16.87 30.29
N GLY A 8 -0.95 -16.54 30.08
CA GLY A 8 -1.78 -17.25 29.11
C GLY A 8 -1.03 -17.36 27.78
N GLU A 9 -1.09 -18.54 27.15
CA GLU A 9 -0.45 -18.79 25.86
C GLU A 9 -0.76 -17.63 24.91
N ARG A 10 0.27 -16.91 24.46
CA ARG A 10 0.07 -15.86 23.46
C ARG A 10 -0.58 -16.51 22.24
N PRO A 11 -1.69 -15.95 21.70
CA PRO A 11 -2.29 -16.49 20.50
C PRO A 11 -1.23 -16.60 19.41
N ARG A 12 -1.16 -17.76 18.74
CA ARG A 12 -0.24 -17.95 17.61
C ARG A 12 -0.93 -17.49 16.33
N PRO A 13 -0.23 -16.76 15.45
CA PRO A 13 -0.85 -16.24 14.26
C PRO A 13 -1.09 -17.39 13.28
N ARG A 14 -2.24 -17.37 12.60
CA ARG A 14 -2.50 -18.33 11.50
C ARG A 14 -1.56 -18.11 10.32
N ARG A 15 -1.08 -16.87 10.15
CA ARG A 15 -0.13 -16.46 9.13
C ARG A 15 0.98 -15.67 9.83
N PRO A 16 2.12 -16.28 10.18
CA PRO A 16 3.17 -15.59 10.94
C PRO A 16 3.82 -14.43 10.18
N LEU A 17 3.69 -14.41 8.86
CA LEU A 17 4.16 -13.34 7.99
C LEU A 17 3.08 -13.02 6.94
N SER A 18 2.82 -11.73 6.74
CA SER A 18 2.05 -11.23 5.60
C SER A 18 2.73 -10.04 4.94
N ILE A 19 2.53 -9.96 3.63
CA ILE A 19 3.03 -8.87 2.79
C ILE A 19 1.83 -8.22 2.12
N GLY A 20 1.73 -6.91 2.27
CA GLY A 20 0.79 -6.07 1.54
C GLY A 20 1.53 -5.02 0.72
N ALA A 21 0.85 -4.49 -0.29
CA ALA A 21 1.38 -3.41 -1.08
C ALA A 21 0.26 -2.46 -1.51
N GLY A 22 0.58 -1.17 -1.63
CA GLY A 22 -0.34 -0.14 -2.09
C GLY A 22 0.34 0.90 -2.95
N ALA A 23 -0.45 1.56 -3.80
CA ALA A 23 0.01 2.62 -4.68
C ALA A 23 -0.40 3.99 -4.16
N VAL A 24 0.56 4.92 -4.10
CA VAL A 24 0.33 6.34 -3.91
C VAL A 24 0.27 6.99 -5.29
N VAL A 25 -0.92 6.98 -5.88
CA VAL A 25 -1.15 7.47 -7.26
C VAL A 25 -1.27 8.98 -7.22
N VAL A 26 -0.31 9.68 -7.82
CA VAL A 26 -0.30 11.14 -7.90
C VAL A 26 -0.78 11.60 -9.28
N HIS A 27 -1.78 12.47 -9.31
CA HIS A 27 -2.29 13.08 -10.54
C HIS A 27 -2.69 14.53 -10.24
N GLU A 28 -2.15 15.49 -11.01
CA GLU A 28 -2.47 16.93 -10.88
C GLU A 28 -2.39 17.47 -9.44
N GLY A 29 -1.36 17.06 -8.69
CA GLY A 29 -1.15 17.50 -7.29
C GLY A 29 -2.16 16.91 -6.29
N ARG A 30 -2.87 15.84 -6.68
CA ARG A 30 -3.81 15.10 -5.84
C ARG A 30 -3.40 13.64 -5.72
N VAL A 31 -3.90 12.97 -4.68
CA VAL A 31 -3.63 11.54 -4.42
C VAL A 31 -4.92 10.74 -4.46
N LEU A 32 -4.90 9.61 -5.17
CA LEU A 32 -6.02 8.66 -5.16
C LEU A 32 -6.14 7.98 -3.78
N LEU A 33 -7.31 8.11 -3.16
CA LEU A 33 -7.69 7.31 -1.99
C LEU A 33 -8.98 6.55 -2.28
N VAL A 34 -9.10 5.37 -1.68
CA VAL A 34 -10.25 4.47 -1.75
C VAL A 34 -10.83 4.25 -0.36
N ARG A 35 -12.16 4.11 -0.24
CA ARG A 35 -12.84 3.86 1.04
C ARG A 35 -13.27 2.41 1.17
N ASN A 36 -12.63 1.70 2.09
CA ASN A 36 -12.81 0.26 2.28
C ASN A 36 -14.16 -0.06 2.96
N ILE A 37 -14.83 -1.14 2.53
CA ILE A 37 -16.13 -1.57 3.11
C ILE A 37 -16.00 -2.70 4.16
N PHE A 38 -14.80 -3.26 4.33
CA PHE A 38 -14.56 -4.40 5.24
C PHE A 38 -13.40 -4.17 6.22
N GLY A 39 -13.31 -5.10 7.18
CA GLY A 39 -12.18 -5.19 8.12
C GLY A 39 -12.11 -4.05 9.13
N VAL A 40 -10.94 -3.94 9.78
CA VAL A 40 -10.65 -2.92 10.80
C VAL A 40 -10.56 -1.50 10.23
N THR A 41 -10.52 -1.39 8.91
CA THR A 41 -10.44 -0.14 8.14
C THR A 41 -11.74 0.23 7.44
N ARG A 42 -12.84 -0.46 7.75
CA ARG A 42 -14.15 -0.15 7.18
C ARG A 42 -14.51 1.32 7.38
N GLY A 43 -14.93 1.98 6.31
CA GLY A 43 -15.31 3.40 6.29
C GLY A 43 -14.12 4.36 6.22
N ARG A 44 -12.87 3.88 6.14
CA ARG A 44 -11.68 4.72 6.06
C ARG A 44 -11.16 4.84 4.64
N TYR A 45 -10.77 6.05 4.27
CA TYR A 45 -9.99 6.34 3.07
C TYR A 45 -8.54 5.94 3.28
N LEU A 46 -8.03 5.12 2.37
CA LEU A 46 -6.68 4.57 2.35
C LEU A 46 -6.12 4.60 0.93
N LEU A 47 -4.85 4.24 0.79
CA LEU A 47 -4.28 3.97 -0.53
C LEU A 47 -4.97 2.75 -1.16
N PRO A 48 -5.14 2.70 -2.49
CA PRO A 48 -5.49 1.46 -3.15
C PRO A 48 -4.43 0.40 -2.88
N ALA A 49 -4.84 -0.75 -2.35
CA ALA A 49 -3.90 -1.70 -1.77
C ALA A 49 -4.52 -3.04 -1.43
N GLY A 50 -3.68 -4.07 -1.43
CA GLY A 50 -4.08 -5.39 -0.96
C GLY A 50 -2.91 -6.30 -0.65
N ARG A 51 -3.20 -7.60 -0.66
CA ARG A 51 -2.23 -8.63 -0.29
C ARG A 51 -1.39 -9.01 -1.51
N VAL A 52 -0.09 -9.21 -1.29
CA VAL A 52 0.76 -9.78 -2.33
C VAL A 52 0.41 -11.26 -2.53
N ASN A 53 0.10 -11.65 -3.76
CA ASN A 53 -0.21 -13.02 -4.11
C ASN A 53 1.04 -13.91 -4.11
N VAL A 54 0.83 -15.23 -4.08
CA VAL A 54 1.93 -16.20 -4.19
C VAL A 54 2.60 -16.05 -5.56
N GLY A 55 3.91 -15.80 -5.55
CA GLY A 55 4.70 -15.61 -6.78
C GLY A 55 4.60 -14.21 -7.39
N GLU A 56 3.96 -13.27 -6.70
CA GLU A 56 3.82 -11.87 -7.13
C GLU A 56 4.83 -10.97 -6.41
N LEU A 57 5.34 -9.95 -7.12
CA LEU A 57 6.16 -8.90 -6.51
C LEU A 57 5.28 -7.80 -5.88
N PRO A 58 5.71 -7.16 -4.78
CA PRO A 58 4.91 -6.12 -4.12
C PRO A 58 4.52 -4.94 -5.02
N ASP A 59 5.39 -4.47 -5.91
CA ASP A 59 5.08 -3.40 -6.87
C ASP A 59 4.01 -3.83 -7.88
N THR A 60 4.09 -5.09 -8.32
CA THR A 60 3.08 -5.68 -9.22
C THR A 60 1.74 -5.79 -8.51
N ALA A 61 1.73 -6.21 -7.24
CA ALA A 61 0.53 -6.24 -6.41
C ALA A 61 -0.08 -4.83 -6.27
N ALA A 62 0.72 -3.80 -5.97
CA ALA A 62 0.21 -2.44 -5.86
C ALA A 62 -0.48 -1.95 -7.15
N ALA A 63 0.10 -2.25 -8.32
CA ALA A 63 -0.50 -1.90 -9.61
C ALA A 63 -1.77 -2.71 -9.90
N ARG A 64 -1.77 -4.02 -9.61
CA ARG A 64 -2.94 -4.90 -9.76
C ARG A 64 -4.09 -4.44 -8.88
N GLU A 65 -3.86 -4.26 -7.59
CA GLU A 65 -4.88 -3.86 -6.60
C GLU A 65 -5.49 -2.51 -6.99
N THR A 66 -4.66 -1.55 -7.44
CA THR A 66 -5.18 -0.28 -7.97
C THR A 66 -6.14 -0.50 -9.14
N PHE A 67 -5.79 -1.38 -10.06
CA PHE A 67 -6.65 -1.69 -11.20
C PHE A 67 -7.91 -2.45 -10.78
N GLU A 68 -7.81 -3.43 -9.89
CA GLU A 68 -8.95 -4.22 -9.41
C GLU A 68 -9.94 -3.37 -8.61
N GLU A 69 -9.47 -2.46 -7.77
CA GLU A 69 -10.32 -1.62 -6.94
C GLU A 69 -10.92 -0.44 -7.71
N THR A 70 -10.18 0.14 -8.68
CA THR A 70 -10.54 1.44 -9.27
C THR A 70 -10.64 1.46 -10.80
N ASN A 71 -10.30 0.36 -11.47
CA ASN A 71 -10.18 0.25 -12.94
C ASN A 71 -9.14 1.21 -13.56
N LEU A 72 -8.32 1.89 -12.74
CA LEU A 72 -7.25 2.76 -13.21
C LEU A 72 -5.95 1.99 -13.40
N ARG A 73 -5.24 2.29 -14.49
CA ARG A 73 -3.89 1.75 -14.75
C ARG A 73 -2.85 2.75 -14.31
N VAL A 74 -1.81 2.23 -13.65
CA VAL A 74 -0.74 3.06 -13.08
C VAL A 74 0.63 2.50 -13.43
N GLU A 75 1.62 3.38 -13.46
CA GLU A 75 3.04 3.05 -13.58
C GLU A 75 3.70 3.23 -12.22
N ILE A 76 4.38 2.19 -11.73
CA ILE A 76 5.16 2.27 -10.50
C ILE A 76 6.45 3.05 -10.77
N VAL A 77 6.64 4.15 -10.03
CA VAL A 77 7.81 5.03 -10.14
C VAL A 77 8.90 4.60 -9.16
N GLY A 78 8.52 4.19 -7.96
CA GLY A 78 9.49 3.78 -6.94
C GLY A 78 8.90 3.54 -5.57
N LEU A 79 9.69 2.92 -4.70
CA LEU A 79 9.35 2.68 -3.31
C LEU A 79 9.43 4.01 -2.55
N ILE A 80 8.33 4.44 -1.93
CA ILE A 80 8.25 5.71 -1.20
C ILE A 80 8.12 5.50 0.32
N GLY A 81 7.72 4.30 0.76
CA GLY A 81 7.71 3.94 2.17
C GLY A 81 7.53 2.45 2.42
N LEU A 82 7.89 2.04 3.63
CA LEU A 82 7.69 0.70 4.16
C LEU A 82 7.12 0.81 5.57
N ARG A 83 5.97 0.17 5.82
CA ARG A 83 5.43 -0.02 7.17
C ARG A 83 5.73 -1.44 7.62
N ILE A 84 6.22 -1.56 8.85
CA ILE A 84 6.42 -2.84 9.53
C ILE A 84 5.54 -2.83 10.77
N TRP A 85 4.79 -3.92 11.00
CA TRP A 85 3.91 -4.06 12.15
C TRP A 85 3.94 -5.49 12.67
N VAL A 86 4.05 -5.65 13.99
CA VAL A 86 3.77 -6.92 14.67
C VAL A 86 2.38 -6.79 15.31
N MET A 87 1.46 -7.64 14.88
CA MET A 87 0.08 -7.66 15.37
C MET A 87 0.00 -8.33 16.75
N ASP A 88 -1.13 -8.17 17.43
CA ASP A 88 -1.33 -8.68 18.81
C ASP A 88 -1.18 -10.21 18.93
N ASP A 89 -1.47 -10.93 17.84
CA ASP A 89 -1.29 -12.38 17.73
C ASP A 89 0.12 -12.79 17.27
N GLY A 90 1.04 -11.84 17.13
CA GLY A 90 2.41 -12.09 16.69
C GLY A 90 2.61 -12.20 15.18
N GLU A 91 1.58 -11.94 14.35
CA GLU A 91 1.77 -11.83 12.89
C GLU A 91 2.68 -10.64 12.55
N HIS A 92 3.73 -10.89 11.76
CA HIS A 92 4.54 -9.85 11.15
C HIS A 92 3.91 -9.41 9.84
N ASN A 93 3.62 -8.12 9.72
CA ASN A 93 3.08 -7.52 8.51
C ASN A 93 4.06 -6.48 7.94
N TYR A 94 4.46 -6.68 6.68
CA TYR A 94 5.27 -5.75 5.90
C TYR A 94 4.40 -5.15 4.81
N PHE A 95 4.31 -3.84 4.76
CA PHE A 95 3.45 -3.14 3.82
C PHE A 95 4.26 -2.13 3.00
N PHE A 96 4.41 -2.43 1.73
CA PHE A 96 5.16 -1.62 0.77
C PHE A 96 4.27 -0.55 0.16
N MET A 97 4.76 0.68 0.10
CA MET A 97 4.02 1.81 -0.49
C MET A 97 4.84 2.37 -1.65
N PHE A 98 4.26 2.32 -2.85
CA PHE A 98 4.92 2.73 -4.08
C PHE A 98 4.32 4.02 -4.62
N ARG A 99 5.16 4.98 -4.99
CA ARG A 99 4.69 6.14 -5.75
C ARG A 99 4.35 5.69 -7.16
N ALA A 100 3.23 6.14 -7.68
CA ALA A 100 2.78 5.76 -9.01
C ALA A 100 2.24 6.96 -9.82
N ASN A 101 2.43 6.91 -11.13
CA ASN A 101 1.83 7.85 -12.08
C ASN A 101 0.57 7.22 -12.66
N LEU A 102 -0.47 8.03 -12.88
CA LEU A 102 -1.67 7.60 -13.58
C LEU A 102 -1.40 7.45 -15.09
N LEU A 103 -1.71 6.29 -15.66
CA LEU A 103 -1.59 6.01 -17.09
C LEU A 103 -2.92 6.08 -17.84
N SER A 104 -3.98 5.56 -17.24
CA SER A 104 -5.31 5.59 -17.86
C SER A 104 -5.99 6.96 -17.68
N PRO A 105 -6.90 7.36 -18.57
CA PRO A 105 -7.75 8.52 -18.34
C PRO A 105 -8.50 8.43 -17.02
N LEU A 106 -8.68 9.55 -16.32
CA LEU A 106 -9.47 9.59 -15.09
C LEU A 106 -10.93 9.15 -15.32
N SER A 107 -11.45 9.32 -16.54
CA SER A 107 -12.79 8.85 -16.94
C SER A 107 -12.98 7.33 -16.84
N ASP A 108 -11.90 6.57 -16.73
CA ASP A 108 -11.94 5.11 -16.60
C ASP A 108 -12.21 4.67 -15.15
N LEU A 109 -12.17 5.60 -14.19
CA LEU A 109 -12.41 5.32 -12.78
C LEU A 109 -13.76 4.64 -12.58
N ARG A 110 -13.71 3.38 -12.17
CA ARG A 110 -14.87 2.57 -11.79
C ARG A 110 -14.51 1.74 -10.58
N ILE A 111 -15.24 1.98 -9.48
CA ILE A 111 -15.02 1.25 -8.25
C ILE A 111 -15.48 -0.20 -8.37
N ASN A 112 -14.70 -1.11 -7.78
CA ASN A 112 -15.18 -2.45 -7.45
C ASN A 112 -16.00 -2.38 -6.16
N THR A 113 -17.32 -2.35 -6.31
CA THR A 113 -18.28 -2.25 -5.19
C THR A 113 -18.27 -3.47 -4.27
N GLY A 114 -17.56 -4.53 -4.65
CA GLY A 114 -17.29 -5.67 -3.79
C GLY A 114 -16.22 -5.41 -2.74
N GLU A 115 -15.46 -4.31 -2.81
CA GLU A 115 -14.31 -4.05 -1.93
C GLU A 115 -14.29 -2.62 -1.37
N ILE A 116 -14.70 -1.66 -2.19
CA ILE A 116 -14.70 -0.24 -1.84
C ILE A 116 -16.05 0.41 -2.20
N ASP A 117 -16.43 1.45 -1.46
CA ASP A 117 -17.67 2.21 -1.72
C ASP A 117 -17.43 3.65 -2.20
N ASP A 118 -16.17 4.10 -2.24
CA ASP A 118 -15.76 5.36 -2.84
C ASP A 118 -14.30 5.31 -3.30
N ALA A 119 -13.97 6.06 -4.34
CA ALA A 119 -12.61 6.30 -4.81
C ALA A 119 -12.54 7.67 -5.48
N ARG A 120 -11.60 8.52 -5.05
CA ARG A 120 -11.39 9.83 -5.67
C ARG A 120 -10.00 10.38 -5.36
N PHE A 121 -9.62 11.41 -6.11
CA PHE A 121 -8.37 12.13 -5.92
C PHE A 121 -8.55 13.28 -4.93
N PHE A 122 -7.79 13.24 -3.83
CA PHE A 122 -7.81 14.21 -2.76
C PHE A 122 -6.67 15.23 -2.92
N SER A 123 -6.99 16.52 -2.79
CA SER A 123 -5.98 17.54 -2.55
C SER A 123 -5.41 17.42 -1.13
N LYS A 124 -4.34 18.17 -0.85
CA LYS A 124 -3.77 18.26 0.50
C LYS A 124 -4.81 18.76 1.51
N GLU A 125 -5.56 19.79 1.15
CA GLU A 125 -6.59 20.41 2.00
C GLU A 125 -7.75 19.44 2.27
N GLU A 126 -8.15 18.64 1.26
CA GLU A 126 -9.18 17.62 1.44
C GLU A 126 -8.69 16.49 2.36
N MET A 127 -7.41 16.13 2.30
CA MET A 127 -6.80 15.17 3.24
C MET A 127 -6.69 15.74 4.66
N ASP A 128 -6.33 17.02 4.81
CA ASP A 128 -6.26 17.72 6.11
C ASP A 128 -7.64 17.80 6.79
N ALA A 129 -8.72 17.76 6.01
CA ALA A 129 -10.09 17.77 6.52
C ALA A 129 -10.59 16.38 7.01
N LEU A 130 -9.88 15.29 6.70
CA LEU A 130 -10.26 13.95 7.15
C LEU A 130 -9.97 13.78 8.64
N THR A 131 -10.94 13.26 9.39
CA THR A 131 -10.78 12.92 10.80
C THR A 131 -10.02 11.60 10.98
N MET A 132 -9.56 11.33 12.21
CA MET A 132 -8.86 10.07 12.55
C MET A 132 -9.72 8.82 12.34
N ASP A 133 -11.05 8.95 12.28
CA ASP A 133 -11.97 7.85 12.01
C ASP A 133 -12.24 7.66 10.52
N GLU A 134 -11.97 8.67 9.70
CA GLU A 134 -12.16 8.66 8.24
C GLU A 134 -10.91 8.23 7.47
N THR A 135 -9.75 8.15 8.13
CA THR A 135 -8.50 7.71 7.48
C THR A 135 -7.50 7.12 8.49
N TRP A 136 -6.35 6.68 7.99
CA TRP A 136 -5.22 6.25 8.81
C TRP A 136 -4.04 7.21 8.61
N ALA A 137 -3.47 7.69 9.72
CA ALA A 137 -2.45 8.74 9.71
C ALA A 137 -1.24 8.42 8.82
N GLY A 138 -0.81 7.16 8.73
CA GLY A 138 0.32 6.82 7.87
C GLY A 138 0.00 6.79 6.38
N ALA A 139 -1.26 6.59 5.98
CA ALA A 139 -1.68 6.70 4.58
C ALA A 139 -1.63 8.17 4.15
N ILE A 140 -2.08 9.07 5.02
CA ILE A 140 -1.99 10.52 4.78
C ILE A 140 -0.54 10.99 4.80
N ALA A 141 0.28 10.52 5.74
CA ALA A 141 1.69 10.91 5.81
C ALA A 141 2.48 10.54 4.53
N VAL A 142 2.26 9.34 3.98
CA VAL A 142 2.91 8.93 2.73
C VAL A 142 2.31 9.66 1.51
N ALA A 143 1.02 9.98 1.53
CA ALA A 143 0.40 10.81 0.51
C ALA A 143 0.99 12.23 0.47
N TYR A 144 1.20 12.86 1.63
CA TYR A 144 1.89 14.15 1.73
C TYR A 144 3.31 14.07 1.20
N LYS A 145 4.07 13.05 1.61
CA LYS A 145 5.41 12.81 1.06
C LYS A 145 5.37 12.71 -0.47
N ALA A 146 4.38 12.03 -1.05
CA ALA A 146 4.28 11.88 -2.50
C ALA A 146 3.95 13.18 -3.27
N LEU A 147 3.32 14.15 -2.60
CA LEU A 147 2.99 15.46 -3.15
C LEU A 147 4.14 16.47 -3.04
N GLU A 148 5.13 16.21 -2.20
CA GLU A 148 6.29 17.10 -2.03
C GLU A 148 7.16 17.12 -3.30
N PRO A 149 7.46 18.31 -3.86
CA PRO A 149 8.43 18.43 -4.94
C PRO A 149 9.79 17.90 -4.50
N GLY A 150 10.36 16.95 -5.24
CA GLY A 150 11.66 16.36 -4.94
C GLY A 150 11.65 15.34 -3.80
N ALA A 151 10.49 14.83 -3.40
CA ALA A 151 10.40 13.74 -2.44
C ALA A 151 11.31 12.56 -2.82
N SER A 152 12.10 12.07 -1.87
CA SER A 152 12.91 10.88 -2.07
C SER A 152 12.02 9.67 -2.31
N VAL A 153 12.13 9.15 -3.51
CA VAL A 153 11.54 7.92 -4.02
C VAL A 153 12.72 7.06 -4.43
N TRP A 154 12.72 5.80 -4.03
CA TRP A 154 13.74 4.84 -4.45
C TRP A 154 13.26 4.19 -5.75
N PRO A 155 13.71 4.63 -6.95
CA PRO A 155 13.40 3.94 -8.20
C PRO A 155 13.89 2.49 -8.20
N ASN A 156 13.33 1.69 -9.09
CA ASN A 156 13.88 0.38 -9.36
C ASN A 156 15.18 0.52 -10.16
N ASP A 157 16.27 0.01 -9.62
CA ASP A 157 17.53 -0.11 -10.33
C ASP A 157 17.50 -1.38 -11.19
N ALA A 158 16.91 -1.25 -12.38
CA ALA A 158 16.70 -2.36 -13.31
C ALA A 158 18.02 -2.89 -13.92
N ASP A 159 19.08 -2.10 -13.86
CA ASP A 159 20.36 -2.38 -14.53
C ASP A 159 21.38 -3.08 -13.62
N LEU A 160 21.07 -3.23 -12.33
CA LEU A 160 21.81 -4.10 -11.42
C LEU A 160 21.51 -5.58 -11.70
N SER A 161 21.88 -6.06 -12.89
CA SER A 161 22.04 -7.50 -13.11
C SER A 161 23.15 -7.99 -12.18
N SER A 162 22.76 -8.75 -11.17
CA SER A 162 23.72 -9.54 -10.41
C SER A 162 23.66 -10.94 -11.00
N ASP A 163 24.83 -11.55 -11.24
CA ASP A 163 25.06 -12.97 -11.56
C ASP A 163 24.43 -13.97 -10.53
N SER A 164 23.41 -13.55 -9.78
CA SER A 164 22.60 -14.27 -8.81
C SER A 164 21.74 -15.39 -9.40
N GLY A 165 21.63 -15.47 -10.73
CA GLY A 165 20.87 -16.51 -11.42
C GLY A 165 19.34 -16.32 -11.41
N VAL A 166 18.86 -15.10 -11.10
CA VAL A 166 17.44 -14.74 -11.10
C VAL A 166 17.22 -13.51 -12.00
N ASP A 167 17.64 -13.59 -13.27
CA ASP A 167 17.52 -12.51 -14.26
C ASP A 167 16.12 -12.42 -14.90
N THR A 168 15.06 -12.75 -14.16
CA THR A 168 13.68 -12.53 -14.62
C THR A 168 13.14 -11.26 -13.98
N PRO A 169 12.99 -10.15 -14.73
CA PRO A 169 12.47 -8.91 -14.20
C PRO A 169 11.13 -9.11 -13.47
N GLU A 170 10.30 -10.07 -13.84
CA GLU A 170 9.00 -10.30 -13.20
C GLU A 170 9.11 -10.88 -11.78
N LYS A 171 10.31 -11.31 -11.35
CA LYS A 171 10.53 -11.98 -10.04
C LYS A 171 11.59 -11.32 -9.18
N TRP A 172 12.16 -10.20 -9.63
CA TRP A 172 13.26 -9.55 -8.93
C TRP A 172 13.30 -8.04 -9.15
N ARG A 173 13.58 -7.28 -8.09
CA ARG A 173 13.70 -5.82 -8.05
C ARG A 173 14.72 -5.40 -6.99
N ILE A 174 15.44 -4.31 -7.23
CA ILE A 174 16.18 -3.56 -6.22
C ILE A 174 15.69 -2.12 -6.27
N TRP A 175 15.32 -1.56 -5.12
CA TRP A 175 14.86 -0.16 -5.00
C TRP A 175 15.91 0.64 -4.23
N MET A 176 16.47 1.69 -4.83
CA MET A 176 17.51 2.56 -4.22
C MET A 176 17.33 4.02 -4.56
#